data_AF-A0A1X9YD75-F1
#
_entry.id   AF-A0A1X9YD75-F1
#
_cell.length_a   1.000
_cell.length_b   1.000
_cell.length_c   1.000
_cell.angle_alpha   90.00
_cell.angle_beta   90.00
_cell.angle_gamma   90.00
#
_symmetry.space_group_name_H-M   'P 1'
#
loop_
_entity.id
_entity.type
_entity.pdbx_description
1 polymer ?
#
loop_
_entity_poly.entity_id
_entity_poly.type
_entity_poly.pdbx_seq_one_letter_code
_entity_poly.pdbx_strand_id
1 'polypeptide(L)'
;MGAILTVGGTQGEGNKVRQTGRTDGPASIRHRIVDGQRSISMRANGTPFSDHVAMNLTTGELVFRIPGGTERFIPSKAYKALVKMAAALLPEDALLNVTRIIGWLGSADDALLPHMIVGISFAIIGNSPPLLAAALRRRTSENRDTPYMLFVTTMGSVCLQIVLKADTLDGDWPSRLRTRPNIRWTNMLAPLGEEPFALAYDDPVHLDWGSAELEPPVIEAIVTGVHPQTGQGRMSVVIRKRALAAPQT
;
A
#
# COMPACT_ATOMS: atom_id res chain seq x y z
N MET A 1 -21.16 -2.26 -1.93
CA MET A 1 -19.96 -3.10 -2.16
C MET A 1 -18.83 -2.22 -2.67
N GLY A 2 -17.83 -1.93 -1.84
CA GLY A 2 -16.71 -1.05 -2.21
C GLY A 2 -15.47 -1.85 -2.57
N ALA A 3 -14.91 -1.63 -3.76
CA ALA A 3 -13.59 -2.11 -4.14
C ALA A 3 -12.56 -1.28 -3.38
N ILE A 4 -11.82 -1.88 -2.45
CA ILE A 4 -10.78 -1.20 -1.67
C ILE A 4 -9.56 -2.10 -1.60
N LEU A 5 -8.40 -1.49 -1.86
CA LEU A 5 -7.07 -2.05 -1.71
C LEU A 5 -6.86 -2.50 -0.25
N THR A 6 -7.24 -3.73 0.08
CA THR A 6 -7.04 -4.29 1.42
C THR A 6 -5.63 -4.85 1.52
N VAL A 7 -4.67 -3.96 1.73
CA VAL A 7 -3.52 -4.36 2.53
C VAL A 7 -3.99 -4.39 3.98
N GLY A 8 -4.53 -5.52 4.39
CA GLY A 8 -4.64 -5.86 5.79
C GLY A 8 -6.01 -5.73 6.45
N GLY A 9 -7.12 -6.01 5.76
CA GLY A 9 -8.26 -6.56 6.51
C GLY A 9 -9.65 -6.53 5.91
N THR A 10 -10.48 -7.49 6.31
CA THR A 10 -11.89 -7.61 5.92
C THR A 10 -12.81 -7.10 7.03
N GLN A 11 -14.03 -6.71 6.67
CA GLN A 11 -15.06 -6.35 7.64
C GLN A 11 -15.71 -7.63 8.18
N GLY A 12 -15.65 -7.86 9.49
CA GLY A 12 -16.38 -8.96 10.13
C GLY A 12 -17.87 -8.64 10.31
N GLU A 13 -18.73 -9.65 10.41
CA GLU A 13 -20.20 -9.50 10.49
C GLU A 13 -20.72 -8.66 11.68
N GLY A 14 -19.87 -8.32 12.65
CA GLY A 14 -20.23 -7.43 13.77
C GLY A 14 -19.16 -6.39 14.14
N ASN A 15 -18.08 -6.30 13.37
CA ASN A 15 -16.96 -5.41 13.72
C ASN A 15 -17.12 -4.03 13.07
N LYS A 16 -17.07 -2.97 13.88
CA LYS A 16 -17.01 -1.58 13.40
C LYS A 16 -15.67 -1.21 12.73
N VAL A 17 -14.64 -2.06 12.88
CA VAL A 17 -13.28 -1.84 12.37
C VAL A 17 -12.82 -3.07 11.58
N ARG A 18 -12.21 -2.87 10.40
CA ARG A 18 -11.68 -3.94 9.55
C ARG A 18 -10.44 -4.58 10.19
N GLN A 19 -10.32 -5.91 10.10
CA GLN A 19 -9.26 -6.67 10.78
C GLN A 19 -8.36 -7.41 9.80
N THR A 20 -7.05 -7.36 10.04
CA THR A 20 -6.03 -8.14 9.31
C THR A 20 -6.16 -9.62 9.65
N GLY A 21 -6.30 -10.47 8.64
CA GLY A 21 -6.59 -11.90 8.81
C GLY A 21 -8.08 -12.20 8.69
N ARG A 22 -8.46 -13.08 7.77
CA ARG A 22 -9.85 -13.49 7.57
C ARG A 22 -10.25 -14.44 8.70
N THR A 23 -11.36 -14.21 9.38
CA THR A 23 -11.93 -15.20 10.31
C THR A 23 -12.20 -16.55 9.61
N ASP A 24 -12.58 -16.51 8.32
CA ASP A 24 -12.86 -17.68 7.47
C ASP A 24 -11.81 -17.91 6.36
N GLY A 25 -10.59 -17.41 6.53
CA GLY A 25 -9.49 -17.71 5.60
C GLY A 25 -8.66 -18.91 6.05
N PRO A 26 -7.77 -19.43 5.19
CA PRO A 26 -6.88 -20.54 5.54
C PRO A 26 -5.92 -20.19 6.70
N ALA A 27 -5.74 -18.90 6.99
CA ALA A 27 -5.13 -18.42 8.21
C ALA A 27 -5.85 -17.16 8.73
N SER A 28 -5.98 -17.04 10.05
CA SER A 28 -6.62 -15.93 10.75
C SER A 28 -5.73 -15.40 11.88
N ILE A 29 -5.74 -14.08 12.09
CA ILE A 29 -5.14 -13.43 13.25
C ILE A 29 -6.28 -12.88 14.10
N ARG A 30 -6.21 -13.08 15.41
CA ARG A 30 -7.15 -12.54 16.37
C ARG A 30 -6.40 -11.77 17.44
N HIS A 31 -6.82 -10.53 17.65
CA HIS A 31 -6.37 -9.70 18.76
C HIS A 31 -7.37 -9.85 19.93
N ARG A 32 -6.85 -10.02 21.15
CA ARG A 32 -7.63 -10.01 22.40
C ARG A 32 -6.88 -9.21 23.46
N ILE A 33 -7.60 -8.77 24.49
CA ILE A 33 -6.97 -8.31 25.73
C ILE A 33 -7.16 -9.44 26.73
N VAL A 34 -6.07 -9.95 27.28
CA VAL A 34 -6.03 -11.00 28.31
C VAL A 34 -5.27 -10.40 29.49
N ASP A 35 -5.89 -10.33 30.66
CA ASP A 35 -5.30 -9.76 31.89
C ASP A 35 -4.73 -8.34 31.71
N GLY A 36 -5.44 -7.49 30.94
CA GLY A 36 -5.02 -6.12 30.65
C GLY A 36 -3.91 -5.99 29.61
N GLN A 37 -3.35 -7.11 29.12
CA GLN A 37 -2.32 -7.12 28.08
C GLN A 37 -2.88 -7.51 26.72
N ARG A 38 -2.35 -6.91 25.64
CA ARG A 38 -2.74 -7.23 24.27
C ARG A 38 -2.14 -8.59 23.88
N SER A 39 -3.00 -9.56 23.60
CA SER A 39 -2.67 -10.88 23.07
C SER A 39 -2.99 -10.97 21.58
N ILE A 40 -2.12 -11.61 20.81
CA ILE A 40 -2.31 -11.90 19.39
C ILE A 40 -2.26 -13.42 19.23
N SER A 41 -3.36 -14.02 18.78
CA SER A 41 -3.43 -15.45 18.48
C SER A 41 -3.60 -15.68 16.99
N MET A 42 -2.90 -16.65 16.43
CA MET A 42 -2.98 -17.01 15.01
C MET A 42 -3.51 -18.42 14.86
N ARG A 43 -4.31 -18.66 13.83
CA ARG A 43 -4.93 -19.97 13.56
C ARG A 43 -4.88 -20.28 12.08
N ALA A 44 -4.46 -21.48 11.72
CA ALA A 44 -4.67 -22.04 10.37
C ALA A 44 -6.02 -22.77 10.32
N ASN A 45 -6.76 -22.62 9.23
CA ASN A 45 -8.07 -23.23 9.01
C ASN A 45 -8.00 -24.07 7.73
N GLY A 46 -8.15 -25.39 7.84
CA GLY A 46 -8.19 -26.27 6.66
C GLY A 46 -6.86 -26.48 5.93
N THR A 47 -5.75 -26.00 6.48
CA THR A 47 -4.37 -26.21 6.01
C THR A 47 -3.43 -26.53 7.18
N PRO A 48 -2.34 -27.29 6.97
CA PRO A 48 -1.33 -27.53 8.00
C PRO A 48 -0.74 -26.23 8.54
N PHE A 49 -0.59 -26.14 9.87
CA PHE A 49 -0.03 -24.95 10.53
C PHE A 49 1.41 -24.66 10.06
N SER A 50 2.18 -25.71 9.75
CA SER A 50 3.54 -25.62 9.18
C SER A 50 3.60 -24.88 7.85
N ASP A 51 2.51 -24.86 7.08
CA ASP A 51 2.45 -24.18 5.79
C ASP A 51 2.33 -22.66 5.95
N HIS A 52 1.96 -22.22 7.16
CA HIS A 52 1.74 -20.84 7.53
C HIS A 52 2.74 -20.32 8.55
N VAL A 53 3.41 -21.20 9.30
CA VAL A 53 4.31 -20.81 10.39
C VAL A 53 5.62 -21.58 10.29
N ALA A 54 6.71 -20.82 10.29
CA ALA A 54 8.08 -21.34 10.30
C ALA A 54 8.93 -20.57 11.32
N MET A 55 10.06 -21.15 11.71
CA MET A 55 11.10 -20.43 12.45
C MET A 55 12.25 -20.14 11.49
N ASN A 56 12.65 -18.88 11.37
CA ASN A 56 13.88 -18.52 10.68
C ASN A 56 15.05 -18.86 11.59
N LEU A 57 15.75 -19.96 11.31
CA LEU A 57 16.85 -20.45 12.13
C LEU A 57 18.05 -19.50 12.18
N THR A 58 18.19 -18.63 11.17
CA THR A 58 19.28 -17.64 11.11
C THR A 58 18.99 -16.44 12.01
N THR A 59 17.75 -15.97 12.06
CA THR A 59 17.36 -14.76 12.81
C THR A 59 16.64 -15.06 14.12
N GLY A 60 16.27 -16.30 14.39
CA GLY A 60 15.44 -16.69 15.53
C GLY A 60 13.98 -16.22 15.44
N GLU A 61 13.57 -15.63 14.32
CA GLU A 61 12.22 -15.07 14.16
C GLU A 61 11.17 -16.16 13.89
N LEU A 62 10.00 -16.01 14.51
CA LEU A 62 8.78 -16.72 14.10
C LEU A 62 8.23 -16.04 12.85
N VAL A 63 8.16 -16.77 11.75
CA VAL A 63 7.70 -16.29 10.45
C VAL A 63 6.31 -16.84 10.17
N PHE A 64 5.39 -15.95 9.84
CA PHE A 64 4.01 -16.24 9.51
C PHE A 64 3.73 -15.84 8.07
N ARG A 65 3.26 -16.79 7.24
CA ARG A 65 2.81 -16.53 5.87
C ARG A 65 1.29 -16.61 5.79
N ILE A 66 0.66 -15.46 5.57
CA ILE A 66 -0.78 -15.32 5.45
C ILE A 66 -1.12 -15.09 3.98
N PRO A 67 -1.89 -15.98 3.34
CA PRO A 67 -2.32 -15.77 1.96
C PRO A 67 -3.10 -14.46 1.82
N GLY A 68 -2.91 -13.78 0.69
CA GLY A 68 -3.66 -12.59 0.33
C GLY A 68 -5.16 -12.87 0.23
N GLY A 69 -5.97 -11.82 0.34
CA GLY A 69 -7.43 -11.92 0.17
C GLY A 69 -7.82 -12.49 -1.20
N THR A 70 -9.03 -13.03 -1.31
CA THR A 70 -9.61 -13.47 -2.60
C THR A 70 -10.66 -12.48 -3.12
N GLU A 71 -10.76 -11.31 -2.49
CA GLU A 71 -11.74 -10.30 -2.83
C GLU A 71 -11.42 -9.67 -4.18
N ARG A 72 -12.48 -9.38 -4.95
CA ARG A 72 -12.36 -8.70 -6.24
C ARG A 72 -11.79 -7.30 -6.04
N PHE A 73 -10.64 -7.05 -6.64
CA PHE A 73 -10.01 -5.74 -6.70
C PHE A 73 -10.35 -5.07 -8.03
N ILE A 74 -10.81 -3.81 -8.00
CA ILE A 74 -11.08 -3.01 -9.21
C ILE A 74 -10.01 -1.91 -9.29
N PRO A 75 -8.95 -2.10 -10.10
CA PRO A 75 -7.76 -1.25 -10.06
C PRO A 75 -8.04 0.19 -10.47
N SER A 76 -8.87 0.41 -11.50
CA SER A 76 -9.28 1.74 -11.97
C SER A 76 -9.91 2.57 -10.86
N LYS A 77 -10.83 1.97 -10.10
CA LYS A 77 -11.53 2.63 -8.98
C LYS A 77 -10.60 2.96 -7.83
N ALA A 78 -9.69 2.05 -7.50
CA ALA A 78 -8.68 2.29 -6.47
C ALA A 78 -7.72 3.42 -6.90
N TYR A 79 -7.29 3.43 -8.17
CA TYR A 79 -6.43 4.50 -8.69
C TYR A 79 -7.16 5.85 -8.64
N LYS A 80 -8.42 5.88 -9.10
CA LYS A 80 -9.26 7.07 -9.07
C LYS A 80 -9.45 7.61 -7.65
N ALA A 81 -9.55 6.75 -6.65
CA ALA A 81 -9.58 7.18 -5.24
C ALA A 81 -8.27 7.84 -4.79
N LEU A 82 -7.11 7.27 -5.16
CA LEU A 82 -5.80 7.89 -4.89
C LEU A 82 -5.67 9.25 -5.55
N VAL A 83 -6.05 9.35 -6.82
CA VAL A 83 -6.00 10.60 -7.59
C VAL A 83 -6.98 11.63 -7.02
N LYS A 84 -8.15 11.23 -6.54
CA LYS A 84 -9.09 12.13 -5.83
C LYS A 84 -8.49 12.70 -4.55
N MET A 85 -7.87 11.86 -3.72
CA MET A 85 -7.21 12.32 -2.50
C MET A 85 -6.08 13.31 -2.83
N ALA A 86 -5.27 12.99 -3.84
CA ALA A 86 -4.21 13.88 -4.27
C ALA A 86 -4.74 15.20 -4.84
N ALA A 87 -5.77 15.16 -5.68
CA ALA A 87 -6.39 16.37 -6.25
C ALA A 87 -6.99 17.27 -5.16
N ALA A 88 -7.56 16.69 -4.10
CA ALA A 88 -8.10 17.43 -2.97
C ALA A 88 -7.04 18.17 -2.13
N LEU A 89 -5.76 17.78 -2.24
CA LEU A 89 -4.65 18.46 -1.56
C LEU A 89 -3.94 19.49 -2.44
N LEU A 90 -4.29 19.58 -3.73
CA LEU A 90 -3.62 20.52 -4.64
C LEU A 90 -3.92 21.96 -4.23
N PRO A 91 -2.90 22.84 -4.24
CA PRO A 91 -3.16 24.26 -4.11
C PRO A 91 -3.92 24.76 -5.35
N GLU A 92 -4.72 25.81 -5.19
CA GLU A 92 -5.61 26.30 -6.26
C GLU A 92 -4.87 26.64 -7.57
N ASP A 93 -3.67 27.20 -7.47
CA ASP A 93 -2.82 27.54 -8.63
C ASP A 93 -2.39 26.30 -9.44
N ALA A 94 -2.28 25.14 -8.80
CA ALA A 94 -1.88 23.91 -9.44
C ALA A 94 -3.03 23.20 -10.17
N LEU A 95 -4.30 23.53 -9.88
CA LEU A 95 -5.47 22.90 -10.50
C LEU A 95 -5.50 23.11 -12.03
N LEU A 96 -5.02 24.27 -12.49
CA LEU A 96 -4.92 24.60 -13.92
C LEU A 96 -3.94 23.70 -14.68
N ASN A 97 -3.03 23.02 -13.98
CA ASN A 97 -2.06 22.12 -14.60
C ASN A 97 -2.56 20.68 -14.68
N VAL A 98 -3.73 20.34 -14.14
CA VAL A 98 -4.23 18.95 -14.05
C VAL A 98 -5.68 18.82 -14.52
N THR A 99 -6.10 19.67 -15.46
CA THR A 99 -7.49 19.75 -15.92
C THR A 99 -7.98 18.44 -16.56
N ARG A 100 -7.11 17.72 -17.26
CA ARG A 100 -7.46 16.41 -17.85
C ARG A 100 -7.73 15.37 -16.75
N ILE A 101 -6.92 15.37 -15.70
CA ILE A 101 -7.13 14.51 -14.53
C ILE A 101 -8.46 14.86 -13.85
N ILE A 102 -8.74 16.14 -13.62
CA ILE A 102 -10.00 16.57 -13.00
C ILE A 102 -11.21 16.16 -13.86
N GLY A 103 -11.13 16.36 -15.17
CA GLY A 103 -12.18 15.92 -16.11
C GLY A 103 -12.41 14.41 -16.04
N TRP A 104 -11.33 13.62 -16.01
CA TRP A 104 -11.40 12.18 -15.84
C TRP A 104 -11.95 11.75 -14.47
N LEU A 105 -11.64 12.48 -13.39
CA LEU A 105 -12.21 12.21 -12.07
C LEU A 105 -13.74 12.34 -12.06
N GLY A 106 -14.28 13.25 -12.88
CA GLY A 106 -15.71 13.47 -13.08
C GLY A 106 -16.38 12.56 -14.12
N SER A 107 -15.62 11.85 -14.96
CA SER A 107 -16.18 10.96 -15.97
C SER A 107 -16.63 9.61 -15.35
N ALA A 108 -17.60 8.95 -16.00
CA ALA A 108 -17.93 7.55 -15.71
C ALA A 108 -16.97 6.56 -16.40
N ASP A 109 -16.10 7.06 -17.27
CA ASP A 109 -15.16 6.28 -18.07
C ASP A 109 -13.86 6.00 -17.31
N ASP A 110 -13.59 4.72 -17.08
CA ASP A 110 -12.37 4.23 -16.44
C ASP A 110 -11.23 4.00 -17.45
N ALA A 111 -11.48 4.10 -18.76
CA ALA A 111 -10.56 3.67 -19.83
C ALA A 111 -9.47 4.69 -20.25
N LEU A 112 -9.37 5.83 -19.56
CA LEU A 112 -8.62 7.00 -20.07
C LEU A 112 -7.13 7.04 -19.73
N LEU A 113 -6.62 6.20 -18.81
CA LEU A 113 -5.21 6.24 -18.39
C LEU A 113 -4.48 4.93 -18.74
N PRO A 114 -3.68 4.90 -19.82
CA PRO A 114 -2.99 3.68 -20.29
C PRO A 114 -2.00 3.06 -19.29
N HIS A 115 -1.51 3.83 -18.30
CA HIS A 115 -0.63 3.32 -17.24
C HIS A 115 -1.01 3.93 -15.89
N MET A 116 -1.69 3.15 -15.06
CA MET A 116 -2.01 3.52 -13.68
C MET A 116 -0.91 2.98 -12.78
N ILE A 117 0.30 3.55 -12.87
CA ILE A 117 1.45 3.08 -12.09
C ILE A 117 1.31 3.51 -10.63
N VAL A 118 1.38 2.53 -9.72
CA VAL A 118 1.38 2.75 -8.28
C VAL A 118 2.67 2.17 -7.71
N GLY A 119 3.47 3.01 -7.05
CA GLY A 119 4.57 2.56 -6.21
C GLY A 119 4.04 2.13 -4.84
N ILE A 120 4.39 0.93 -4.39
CA ILE A 120 4.00 0.40 -3.09
C ILE A 120 5.25 0.02 -2.30
N SER A 121 5.38 0.58 -1.09
CA SER A 121 6.43 0.23 -0.14
C SER A 121 5.82 -0.10 1.23
N PHE A 122 6.56 -0.84 2.05
CA PHE A 122 6.08 -1.30 3.35
C PHE A 122 7.07 -0.91 4.43
N ALA A 123 6.56 -0.36 5.54
CA ALA A 123 7.35 -0.15 6.73
C ALA A 123 7.38 -1.42 7.57
N ILE A 124 8.56 -1.76 8.05
CA ILE A 124 8.82 -2.85 8.99
C ILE A 124 8.21 -2.44 10.33
N ILE A 125 7.19 -3.13 10.88
CA ILE A 125 6.83 -3.15 12.33
C ILE A 125 5.63 -4.07 12.64
N GLY A 126 5.68 -4.73 13.79
CA GLY A 126 4.53 -5.34 14.50
C GLY A 126 3.81 -4.33 15.40
N ASN A 127 2.47 -4.30 15.36
CA ASN A 127 1.62 -3.29 16.00
C ASN A 127 1.89 -1.84 15.56
N SER A 128 2.08 -1.62 14.27
CA SER A 128 2.17 -0.27 13.71
C SER A 128 0.97 0.57 14.16
N PRO A 129 1.18 1.80 14.66
CA PRO A 129 0.09 2.64 15.15
C PRO A 129 -0.91 2.95 14.03
N PRO A 130 -2.17 3.29 14.34
CA PRO A 130 -3.13 3.75 13.35
C PRO A 130 -2.64 5.07 12.76
N LEU A 131 -1.87 4.98 11.68
CA LEU A 131 -1.31 6.11 10.95
C LEU A 131 -2.04 6.30 9.64
N LEU A 132 -2.55 7.50 9.42
CA LEU A 132 -3.00 7.96 8.12
C LEU A 132 -2.30 9.29 7.85
N ALA A 133 -1.48 9.33 6.81
CA ALA A 133 -0.84 10.55 6.35
C ALA A 133 -0.86 10.63 4.83
N ALA A 134 -0.86 11.86 4.32
CA ALA A 134 -0.80 12.13 2.89
C ALA A 134 0.00 13.41 2.66
N ALA A 135 0.80 13.41 1.60
CA ALA A 135 1.61 14.55 1.20
C ALA A 135 1.62 14.69 -0.31
N LEU A 136 1.62 15.94 -0.78
CA LEU A 136 1.95 16.29 -2.15
C LEU A 136 3.35 16.89 -2.20
N ARG A 137 4.12 16.46 -3.19
CA ARG A 137 5.45 16.97 -3.48
C ARG A 137 5.44 17.53 -4.90
N ARG A 138 5.60 18.86 -4.98
CA ARG A 138 5.74 19.58 -6.25
C ARG A 138 7.21 19.64 -6.64
N ARG A 139 7.50 19.38 -7.91
CA ARG A 139 8.82 19.57 -8.50
C ARG A 139 9.20 21.04 -8.47
N THR A 140 10.39 21.34 -7.95
CA THR A 140 10.97 22.69 -7.94
C THR A 140 12.00 22.89 -9.06
N SER A 141 12.55 21.80 -9.61
CA SER A 141 13.50 21.84 -10.70
C SER A 141 12.84 22.00 -12.08
N GLU A 142 13.54 22.63 -13.01
CA GLU A 142 13.17 22.65 -14.43
C GLU A 142 13.39 21.29 -15.12
N ASN A 143 14.16 20.39 -14.50
CA ASN A 143 14.40 19.05 -15.01
C ASN A 143 13.07 18.29 -15.19
N ARG A 144 12.69 18.05 -16.44
CA ARG A 144 11.45 17.35 -16.80
C ARG A 144 11.51 15.85 -16.60
N ASP A 145 12.65 15.28 -16.22
CA ASP A 145 12.80 13.86 -15.92
C ASP A 145 12.21 13.47 -14.56
N THR A 146 12.01 14.44 -13.67
CA THR A 146 11.25 14.26 -12.43
C THR A 146 9.77 14.58 -12.67
N PRO A 147 8.81 13.80 -12.14
CA PRO A 147 7.39 14.13 -12.26
C PRO A 147 7.06 15.48 -11.61
N TYR A 148 6.15 16.26 -12.21
CA TYR A 148 5.75 17.56 -11.69
C TYR A 148 5.08 17.48 -10.32
N MET A 149 4.20 16.50 -10.12
CA MET A 149 3.53 16.26 -8.84
C MET A 149 3.61 14.79 -8.46
N LEU A 150 4.08 14.55 -7.24
CA LEU A 150 4.04 13.25 -6.59
C LEU A 150 3.08 13.30 -5.41
N PHE A 151 2.17 12.34 -5.34
CA PHE A 151 1.38 12.08 -4.15
C PHE A 151 1.92 10.87 -3.41
N VAL A 152 2.11 11.03 -2.11
CA VAL A 152 2.51 9.95 -1.19
C VAL A 152 1.44 9.84 -0.13
N THR A 153 0.92 8.65 0.12
CA THR A 153 0.01 8.38 1.23
C THR A 153 0.43 7.14 1.99
N THR A 154 0.34 7.21 3.31
CA THR A 154 0.68 6.11 4.20
C THR A 154 -0.51 5.71 5.06
N MET A 155 -0.75 4.41 5.15
CA MET A 155 -1.82 3.78 5.92
C MET A 155 -1.19 2.67 6.77
N GLY A 156 -0.89 2.98 8.03
CA GLY A 156 -0.12 2.11 8.91
C GLY A 156 1.23 1.76 8.29
N SER A 157 1.49 0.47 8.07
CA SER A 157 2.73 -0.03 7.49
C SER A 157 2.80 0.01 5.97
N VAL A 158 1.85 0.64 5.28
CA VAL A 158 1.82 0.71 3.81
C VAL A 158 2.03 2.13 3.35
N CYS A 159 2.86 2.31 2.33
CA CYS A 159 3.04 3.57 1.62
C CYS A 159 2.72 3.37 0.14
N LEU A 160 1.85 4.23 -0.39
CA LEU A 160 1.45 4.29 -1.78
C LEU A 160 1.96 5.59 -2.38
N GLN A 161 2.50 5.49 -3.59
CA GLN A 161 3.03 6.61 -4.34
C GLN A 161 2.42 6.62 -5.74
N ILE A 162 1.91 7.77 -6.18
CA ILE A 162 1.44 7.97 -7.55
C ILE A 162 1.94 9.30 -8.11
N VAL A 163 2.14 9.34 -9.41
CA VAL A 163 2.43 10.57 -10.15
C VAL A 163 1.11 11.21 -10.59
N LEU A 164 0.91 12.48 -10.25
CA LEU A 164 -0.15 13.29 -10.81
C LEU A 164 0.41 14.01 -12.02
N LYS A 165 0.08 13.50 -13.21
CA LYS A 165 0.56 14.07 -14.45
C LYS A 165 -0.03 15.45 -14.67
N ALA A 166 0.82 16.46 -14.79
CA ALA A 166 0.42 17.76 -15.29
C ALA A 166 0.28 17.75 -16.81
N ASP A 167 -0.74 18.44 -17.31
CA ASP A 167 -1.18 18.47 -18.70
C ASP A 167 -0.05 18.86 -19.67
N THR A 168 0.80 19.82 -19.29
CA THR A 168 1.87 20.37 -20.14
C THR A 168 3.27 20.25 -19.50
N LEU A 169 3.35 20.06 -18.19
CA LEU A 169 4.63 20.12 -17.45
C LEU A 169 5.37 18.78 -17.39
N ASP A 170 4.68 17.69 -17.73
CA ASP A 170 5.21 16.32 -17.73
C ASP A 170 5.38 15.72 -19.14
N GLY A 171 5.22 16.51 -20.20
CA GLY A 171 5.28 16.06 -21.60
C GLY A 171 4.15 15.09 -21.99
N ASP A 172 4.25 14.46 -23.15
CA ASP A 172 3.22 13.54 -23.65
C ASP A 172 3.16 12.21 -22.89
N TRP A 173 2.04 11.52 -23.01
CA TRP A 173 1.84 10.16 -22.52
C TRP A 173 1.86 9.16 -23.68
N PRO A 174 2.48 7.97 -23.54
CA PRO A 174 3.34 7.52 -22.46
C PRO A 174 4.78 8.02 -22.66
N SER A 175 5.36 8.69 -21.66
CA SER A 175 6.78 9.04 -21.70
C SER A 175 7.61 7.88 -21.11
N ARG A 176 8.62 7.39 -21.83
CA ARG A 176 9.51 6.28 -21.45
C ARG A 176 10.26 6.45 -20.11
N LEU A 177 10.28 7.64 -19.51
CA LEU A 177 11.16 7.97 -18.38
C LEU A 177 10.45 8.45 -17.09
N ARG A 178 9.12 8.61 -17.06
CA ARG A 178 8.48 9.51 -16.05
C ARG A 178 7.33 8.92 -15.23
N THR A 179 7.34 7.62 -14.94
CA THR A 179 6.12 6.96 -14.41
C THR A 179 6.32 6.13 -13.16
N ARG A 180 7.55 6.00 -12.64
CA ARG A 180 7.83 5.19 -11.45
C ARG A 180 8.21 6.06 -10.28
N PRO A 181 7.28 6.38 -9.37
CA PRO A 181 7.62 7.11 -8.16
C PRO A 181 8.57 6.26 -7.32
N ASN A 182 9.79 6.75 -7.11
CA ASN A 182 10.84 6.03 -6.39
C ASN A 182 11.41 6.89 -5.27
N ILE A 183 10.54 7.38 -4.39
CA ILE A 183 10.96 8.20 -3.26
C ILE A 183 10.98 7.34 -1.99
N ARG A 184 12.10 7.42 -1.27
CA ARG A 184 12.18 6.96 0.12
C ARG A 184 11.32 7.86 1.00
N TRP A 185 10.38 7.29 1.75
CA TRP A 185 9.50 8.04 2.63
C TRP A 185 9.72 7.64 4.08
N THR A 186 9.67 8.59 5.01
CA THR A 186 9.75 8.29 6.45
C THR A 186 8.73 9.12 7.20
N ASN A 187 7.86 8.45 7.95
CA ASN A 187 6.99 9.13 8.90
C ASN A 187 7.67 9.13 10.28
N MET A 188 7.85 10.32 10.86
CA MET A 188 8.34 10.48 12.22
C MET A 188 7.15 10.62 13.17
N LEU A 189 7.00 9.67 14.09
CA LEU A 189 5.99 9.69 15.13
C LEU A 189 6.66 10.15 16.41
N ALA A 190 6.29 11.32 16.92
CA ALA A 190 6.85 11.86 18.17
C ALA A 190 5.70 12.08 19.18
N PRO A 191 5.26 11.03 19.91
CA PRO A 191 4.34 11.20 21.02
C PRO A 191 4.94 12.14 22.09
N LEU A 192 4.08 12.88 22.79
CA LEU A 192 4.54 13.82 23.81
C LEU A 192 5.25 13.08 24.95
N GLY A 193 6.53 13.39 25.18
CA GLY A 193 7.32 12.79 26.26
C GLY A 193 7.94 11.44 25.93
N GLU A 194 7.85 10.98 24.68
CA GLU A 194 8.46 9.73 24.20
C GLU A 194 9.51 10.03 23.12
N GLU A 195 10.47 9.13 22.95
CA GLU A 195 11.46 9.21 21.88
C GLU A 195 10.78 9.11 20.50
N PRO A 196 11.17 9.94 19.52
CA PRO A 196 10.63 9.86 18.17
C PRO A 196 10.87 8.49 17.53
N PHE A 197 9.83 7.99 16.90
CA PHE A 197 9.81 6.69 16.25
C PHE A 197 9.65 6.83 14.74
N ALA A 198 10.60 6.28 13.98
CA ALA A 198 10.65 6.41 12.53
C ALA A 198 10.02 5.19 11.84
N LEU A 199 9.03 5.45 10.98
CA LEU A 199 8.48 4.49 10.03
C LEU A 199 9.07 4.74 8.65
N ALA A 200 10.11 3.98 8.30
CA ALA A 200 10.74 4.05 6.99
C ALA A 200 10.03 3.16 5.97
N TYR A 201 9.72 3.72 4.80
CA TYR A 201 9.15 3.05 3.64
C TYR A 201 10.14 3.18 2.49
N ASP A 202 10.83 2.09 2.21
CA ASP A 202 11.94 2.01 1.28
C ASP A 202 11.57 1.08 0.09
N ASP A 203 12.33 1.18 -0.99
CA ASP A 203 12.28 0.27 -2.15
C ASP A 203 10.87 0.01 -2.72
N PRO A 204 10.16 1.04 -3.22
CA PRO A 204 8.81 0.88 -3.73
C PRO A 204 8.76 -0.08 -4.94
N VAL A 205 7.86 -1.05 -4.87
CA VAL A 205 7.52 -1.94 -5.98
C VAL A 205 6.45 -1.28 -6.84
N HIS A 206 6.68 -1.23 -8.16
CA HIS A 206 5.74 -0.62 -9.10
C HIS A 206 4.76 -1.64 -9.68
N LEU A 207 3.48 -1.32 -9.54
CA LEU A 207 2.36 -2.06 -10.10
C LEU A 207 1.74 -1.25 -11.23
N ASP A 208 1.44 -1.88 -12.36
CA ASP A 208 0.62 -1.26 -13.42
C ASP A 208 -0.83 -1.67 -13.24
N TRP A 209 -1.68 -0.75 -12.77
CA TRP A 209 -3.12 -0.99 -12.64
C TRP A 209 -3.87 -0.76 -13.96
N GLY A 210 -3.24 -0.19 -14.98
CA GLY A 210 -3.82 0.12 -16.30
C GLY A 210 -3.90 -1.09 -17.22
N SER A 211 -2.93 -1.98 -17.16
CA SER A 211 -2.84 -3.19 -18.01
C SER A 211 -3.54 -4.42 -17.42
N ALA A 212 -4.40 -4.23 -16.41
CA ALA A 212 -4.48 -5.20 -15.33
C ALA A 212 -5.83 -5.94 -15.27
N GLU A 213 -5.87 -7.18 -15.78
CA GLU A 213 -6.85 -8.21 -15.37
C GLU A 213 -6.46 -8.74 -13.97
N LEU A 214 -6.69 -7.96 -12.90
CA LEU A 214 -6.16 -8.27 -11.55
C LEU A 214 -7.00 -9.28 -10.76
N GLU A 215 -7.47 -10.33 -11.42
CA GLU A 215 -7.90 -11.56 -10.76
C GLU A 215 -6.91 -12.70 -10.98
N PRO A 216 -6.47 -13.41 -9.93
CA PRO A 216 -6.46 -13.03 -8.50
C PRO A 216 -5.64 -11.77 -8.14
N PRO A 217 -5.89 -11.19 -6.94
CA PRO A 217 -5.26 -9.96 -6.44
C PRO A 217 -3.73 -10.00 -6.39
N VAL A 218 -3.14 -8.80 -6.45
CA VAL A 218 -1.69 -8.54 -6.59
C VAL A 218 -0.86 -9.14 -5.46
N ILE A 219 -1.36 -9.05 -4.22
CA ILE A 219 -0.69 -9.59 -3.05
C ILE A 219 -1.04 -11.06 -2.95
N GLU A 220 -0.03 -11.91 -3.14
CA GLU A 220 -0.14 -13.36 -2.97
C GLU A 220 -0.16 -13.74 -1.50
N ALA A 221 0.68 -13.10 -0.70
CA ALA A 221 0.77 -13.32 0.73
C ALA A 221 1.35 -12.11 1.46
N ILE A 222 1.05 -12.00 2.75
CA ILE A 222 1.75 -11.15 3.71
C ILE A 222 2.60 -12.07 4.59
N VAL A 223 3.89 -11.78 4.67
CA VAL A 223 4.84 -12.50 5.51
C VAL A 223 5.17 -11.62 6.71
N THR A 224 4.90 -12.11 7.91
CA THR A 224 5.19 -11.42 9.16
C THR A 224 6.24 -12.21 9.93
N GLY A 225 7.42 -11.64 10.16
CA GLY A 225 8.41 -12.18 11.10
C GLY A 225 8.25 -11.48 12.45
N VAL A 226 8.34 -12.20 13.56
CA VAL A 226 8.39 -11.62 14.92
C VAL A 226 9.48 -12.31 15.72
N HIS A 227 10.38 -11.54 16.32
CA HIS A 227 11.37 -12.04 17.24
C HIS A 227 10.70 -12.29 18.60
N PRO A 228 10.66 -13.55 19.08
CA PRO A 228 9.82 -13.94 20.22
C PRO A 228 10.24 -13.30 21.55
N GLN A 229 11.51 -12.92 21.68
CA GLN A 229 12.05 -12.33 22.92
C GLN A 229 11.86 -10.82 23.00
N THR A 230 11.91 -10.12 21.86
CA THR A 230 11.87 -8.65 21.81
C THR A 230 10.51 -8.13 21.36
N GLY A 231 9.65 -8.99 20.80
CA GLY A 231 8.37 -8.59 20.21
C GLY A 231 8.52 -7.74 18.92
N GLN A 232 9.75 -7.46 18.50
CA GLN A 232 10.01 -6.73 17.26
C GLN A 232 9.65 -7.62 16.08
N GLY A 233 8.97 -7.04 15.09
CA GLY A 233 8.54 -7.80 13.94
C GLY A 233 8.73 -7.04 12.63
N ARG A 234 8.84 -7.81 11.55
CA ARG A 234 8.90 -7.34 10.17
C ARG A 234 7.69 -7.82 9.41
N MET A 235 7.15 -6.98 8.54
CA MET A 235 6.13 -7.37 7.59
C MET A 235 6.67 -7.14 6.19
N SER A 236 6.55 -8.15 5.34
CA SER A 236 6.81 -8.05 3.91
C SER A 236 5.62 -8.61 3.13
N VAL A 237 5.52 -8.26 1.87
CA VAL A 237 4.50 -8.83 0.97
C VAL A 237 5.16 -9.68 -0.09
N VAL A 238 4.46 -10.74 -0.48
CA VAL A 238 4.78 -11.50 -1.68
C VAL A 238 3.84 -11.02 -2.78
N ILE A 239 4.41 -10.38 -3.78
CA ILE A 239 3.67 -9.85 -4.93
C ILE A 239 3.69 -10.91 -6.04
N ARG A 240 2.53 -11.15 -6.66
CA ARG A 240 2.44 -12.05 -7.83
C ARG A 240 3.26 -11.47 -8.99
N LYS A 241 4.18 -12.26 -9.56
CA LYS A 241 5.07 -11.81 -10.65
C LYS A 241 4.36 -11.09 -11.80
N ARG A 242 3.21 -11.63 -12.25
CA ARG A 242 2.40 -11.06 -13.34
C ARG A 242 1.79 -9.67 -13.06
N ALA A 243 1.78 -9.22 -11.80
CA ALA A 243 1.28 -7.91 -11.41
C ALA A 243 2.39 -6.83 -11.37
N LEU A 244 3.65 -7.24 -11.51
CA LEU A 244 4.78 -6.31 -11.55
C LEU A 244 4.81 -5.61 -12.90
N ALA A 245 4.97 -4.30 -12.89
CA ALA A 245 5.21 -3.56 -14.12
C ALA A 245 6.52 -4.04 -14.76
N ALA A 246 6.49 -4.46 -16.04
CA ALA A 246 7.66 -4.98 -16.74
C ALA A 246 8.86 -4.03 -16.61
N PRO A 247 10.08 -4.54 -16.31
CA PRO A 247 11.28 -3.71 -16.39
C PRO A 247 11.38 -3.20 -17.83
N GLN A 248 11.45 -1.89 -18.02
CA GLN A 248 11.72 -1.36 -19.36
C GLN A 248 13.23 -1.46 -19.58
N THR A 249 13.64 -2.33 -20.50
CA THR A 249 14.98 -2.38 -21.10
C THR A 249 15.27 -1.14 -21.91
#